data_AF-A0A1V4CMG3-F1
#
_entry.id   AF-A0A1V4CMG3-F1
#
_cell.length_a   1.000
_cell.length_b   1.000
_cell.length_c   1.000
_cell.angle_alpha   90.00
_cell.angle_beta   90.00
_cell.angle_gamma   90.00
#
_symmetry.space_group_name_H-M   'P 1'
#
loop_
_entity.id
_entity.type
_entity.pdbx_description
1 polymer ?
#
loop_
_entity_poly.entity_id
_entity_poly.type
_entity_poly.pdbx_seq_one_letter_code
_entity_poly.pdbx_strand_id
1 'polypeptide(L)'
;HQRYWLDTTAPAGVAPTEDGGFWSAVDTGDPCAVASFLGDDTHALRSSLDVVVPALSAWRSRTRERSALSDLRYEVVWKASAPRVDATRLSGTWLVVGAGADVADALRDGGADVAQVEFAATRDALADRLREAAAGRPVVGVVAEVDGPASALTVLQAAGDTEAAGRV
;
A
#
# COMPACT_ATOMS: atom_id res chain seq x y z
N HIS A 1 13.30 12.04 19.47
CA HIS A 1 12.68 10.93 18.72
C HIS A 1 12.06 11.50 17.46
N GLN A 2 12.44 11.03 16.27
CA GLN A 2 11.80 11.41 15.01
C GLN A 2 10.92 10.25 14.53
N ARG A 3 9.70 10.54 14.08
CA ARG A 3 8.78 9.56 13.48
C ARG A 3 9.10 9.48 11.99
N TYR A 4 9.35 8.27 11.50
CA TYR A 4 9.66 8.02 10.09
C TYR A 4 8.50 7.36 9.32
N TRP A 5 7.28 7.40 9.86
CA TRP A 5 6.14 6.74 9.23
C TRP A 5 5.44 7.76 8.33
N LEU A 6 4.93 7.30 7.19
CA LEU A 6 4.14 8.13 6.27
C LEU A 6 2.95 8.73 7.03
N ASP A 7 2.79 10.06 6.98
CA ASP A 7 1.60 10.75 7.44
C ASP A 7 0.46 10.44 6.45
N THR A 8 -0.09 9.24 6.59
CA THR A 8 -1.32 8.87 5.91
C THR A 8 -2.42 9.71 6.54
N THR A 9 -2.97 10.68 5.80
CA THR A 9 -4.20 11.36 6.20
C THR A 9 -5.22 10.28 6.53
N ALA A 10 -5.64 10.22 7.80
CA ALA A 10 -6.66 9.28 8.24
C ALA A 10 -7.84 9.39 7.27
N PRO A 11 -8.40 8.26 6.79
CA PRO A 11 -9.61 8.32 5.98
C PRO A 11 -10.64 9.14 6.75
N ALA A 12 -11.26 10.10 6.06
CA ALA A 12 -12.28 10.96 6.64
C ALA A 12 -13.26 10.07 7.41
N GLY A 13 -13.40 10.32 8.72
CA GLY A 13 -14.25 9.52 9.59
C GLY A 13 -15.60 9.33 8.92
N VAL A 14 -16.06 8.08 8.86
CA VAL A 14 -17.36 7.72 8.30
C VAL A 14 -18.38 8.70 8.86
N ALA A 15 -19.00 9.50 7.97
CA ALA A 15 -20.01 10.45 8.39
C ALA A 15 -21.06 9.72 9.23
N PRO A 16 -21.54 10.31 10.34
CA PRO A 16 -22.55 9.66 11.15
C PRO A 16 -23.74 9.32 10.26
N THR A 17 -24.00 8.03 10.09
CA THR A 17 -25.17 7.56 9.35
C THR A 17 -26.43 7.97 10.11
N GLU A 18 -27.57 8.04 9.42
CA GLU A 18 -28.87 8.36 10.04
C GLU A 18 -29.16 7.45 11.26
N ASP A 19 -28.62 6.23 11.27
CA ASP A 19 -28.72 5.25 12.36
C ASP A 19 -27.83 5.56 13.58
N GLY A 20 -26.94 6.55 13.52
CA GLY A 20 -25.93 6.82 14.56
C GLY A 20 -26.52 7.14 15.94
N GLY A 21 -27.63 7.90 15.96
CA GLY A 21 -28.34 8.24 17.19
C GLY A 21 -28.99 7.03 17.86
N PHE A 22 -29.64 6.17 17.07
CA PHE A 22 -30.23 4.92 17.54
C PHE A 22 -29.16 4.02 18.18
N TRP A 23 -28.02 3.84 17.51
CA TRP A 23 -26.95 3.00 18.02
C TRP A 23 -26.29 3.55 19.30
N SER A 24 -26.24 4.87 19.48
CA SER A 24 -25.75 5.48 20.73
C SER A 24 -26.67 5.18 21.92
N ALA A 25 -27.99 5.13 21.70
CA ALA A 25 -28.95 4.76 22.72
C ALA A 25 -28.83 3.26 23.09
N VAL A 26 -28.66 2.39 22.09
CA VAL A 26 -28.41 0.95 22.30
C VAL A 26 -27.09 0.73 23.06
N ASP A 27 -26.02 1.45 22.71
CA ASP A 27 -24.71 1.34 23.36
C ASP A 27 -24.74 1.78 24.83
N THR A 28 -25.53 2.80 25.16
CA THR A 28 -25.76 3.29 26.53
C THR A 28 -26.59 2.31 27.38
N GLY A 29 -27.25 1.34 26.72
CA GLY A 29 -28.10 0.37 27.38
C GLY A 29 -29.41 0.97 27.89
N ASP A 30 -29.89 2.07 27.30
CA ASP A 30 -31.09 2.79 27.73
C ASP A 30 -32.31 2.42 26.87
N PRO A 31 -33.21 1.55 27.35
CA PRO A 31 -34.41 1.15 26.62
C PRO A 31 -35.45 2.27 26.47
N CYS A 32 -35.42 3.33 27.30
CA CYS A 32 -36.26 4.50 27.10
C CYS A 32 -35.76 5.32 25.92
N ALA A 33 -34.46 5.58 25.84
CA ALA A 33 -33.87 6.28 24.70
C ALA A 33 -34.11 5.54 23.38
N VAL A 34 -34.02 4.20 23.38
CA VAL A 34 -34.31 3.37 22.20
C VAL A 34 -35.79 3.43 21.80
N ALA A 35 -36.72 3.37 22.78
CA ALA A 35 -38.16 3.50 22.54
C ALA A 35 -38.52 4.85 21.88
N SER A 36 -37.91 5.94 22.35
CA SER A 36 -38.13 7.27 21.81
C SER A 36 -37.60 7.42 20.38
N PHE A 37 -36.49 6.74 20.04
CA PHE A 37 -35.99 6.67 18.66
C PHE A 37 -36.91 5.87 17.72
N LEU A 38 -37.62 4.87 18.24
CA LEU A 38 -38.59 4.07 17.48
C LEU A 38 -39.95 4.76 17.33
N GLY A 39 -40.18 5.89 18.01
CA GLY A 39 -41.42 6.66 17.94
C GLY A 39 -42.57 6.06 18.75
N ASP A 40 -42.30 5.11 19.65
CA ASP A 40 -43.28 4.45 20.52
C ASP A 40 -42.70 4.28 21.93
N ASP A 41 -43.21 5.04 22.90
CA ASP A 41 -42.78 5.02 24.30
C ASP A 41 -43.69 4.19 25.22
N THR A 42 -44.50 3.28 24.64
CA THR A 42 -45.43 2.45 25.39
C THR A 42 -44.70 1.58 26.42
N HIS A 43 -45.29 1.42 27.62
CA HIS A 43 -44.70 0.63 28.70
C HIS A 43 -44.40 -0.82 28.28
N ALA A 44 -45.26 -1.43 27.45
CA ALA A 44 -45.08 -2.77 26.90
C ALA A 44 -43.83 -2.88 26.01
N LEU A 45 -43.53 -1.86 25.21
CA LEU A 45 -42.34 -1.81 24.37
C LEU A 45 -41.08 -1.61 25.20
N ARG A 46 -41.09 -0.70 26.18
CA ARG A 46 -39.96 -0.48 27.10
C ARG A 46 -39.59 -1.75 27.88
N SER A 47 -40.59 -2.46 28.40
CA SER A 47 -40.36 -3.74 29.11
C SER A 47 -39.78 -4.84 28.20
N SER A 48 -40.10 -4.81 26.91
CA SER A 48 -39.52 -5.73 25.93
C SER A 48 -38.07 -5.32 25.58
N LEU A 49 -37.81 -4.02 25.47
CA LEU A 49 -36.48 -3.46 25.20
C LEU A 49 -35.51 -3.65 26.38
N ASP A 50 -35.99 -3.66 27.63
CA ASP A 50 -35.18 -3.98 28.83
C ASP A 50 -34.43 -5.32 28.69
N VAL A 51 -35.03 -6.29 28.00
CA VAL A 51 -34.43 -7.62 27.79
C VAL A 51 -33.50 -7.63 26.57
N VAL A 52 -33.86 -6.91 25.51
CA VAL A 52 -33.20 -7.02 24.20
C VAL A 52 -32.03 -6.03 24.06
N VAL A 53 -32.12 -4.84 24.66
CA VAL A 53 -31.11 -3.77 24.54
C VAL A 53 -29.74 -4.20 25.10
N PRO A 54 -29.64 -4.83 26.29
CA PRO A 54 -28.35 -5.33 26.78
C PRO A 54 -27.72 -6.39 25.86
N ALA A 55 -28.55 -7.27 25.27
CA ALA A 55 -28.08 -8.29 24.34
C ALA A 55 -27.56 -7.67 23.01
N LEU A 56 -28.24 -6.63 22.51
CA LEU A 56 -27.82 -5.88 21.33
C LEU A 56 -26.53 -5.08 21.58
N SER A 57 -26.39 -4.45 22.75
CA SER A 57 -25.16 -3.75 23.17
C SER A 57 -23.97 -4.72 23.22
N ALA A 58 -24.15 -5.89 23.85
CA ALA A 58 -23.11 -6.92 23.91
C ALA A 58 -22.74 -7.51 22.53
N TRP A 59 -23.70 -7.66 21.61
CA TRP A 59 -23.43 -8.06 20.23
C TRP A 59 -22.65 -6.99 19.46
N ARG A 60 -23.01 -5.72 19.62
CA ARG A 60 -22.36 -4.59 18.94
C ARG A 60 -20.93 -4.38 19.42
N SER A 61 -20.67 -4.51 20.72
CA SER A 61 -19.30 -4.47 21.27
C SER A 61 -18.42 -5.55 20.63
N ARG A 62 -18.88 -6.82 20.61
CA ARG A 62 -18.15 -7.93 19.97
C ARG A 62 -17.94 -7.75 18.48
N THR A 63 -18.85 -7.05 17.80
CA THR A 63 -18.73 -6.77 16.37
C THR A 63 -17.71 -5.68 16.10
N ARG A 64 -17.70 -4.59 16.89
CA ARG A 64 -16.67 -3.55 16.79
C ARG A 64 -15.26 -4.07 17.09
N GLU A 65 -15.11 -4.93 18.08
CA GLU A 65 -13.82 -5.56 18.40
C GLU A 65 -13.28 -6.39 17.22
N ARG A 66 -14.16 -7.12 16.51
CA ARG A 66 -13.80 -7.87 15.30
C ARG A 66 -13.54 -6.96 14.09
N SER A 67 -14.30 -5.88 13.92
CA SER A 67 -14.12 -4.92 12.83
C SER A 67 -12.83 -4.10 12.97
N ALA A 68 -12.42 -3.74 14.19
CA ALA A 68 -11.14 -3.08 14.42
C ALA A 68 -9.96 -3.90 13.91
N LEU A 69 -10.07 -5.23 13.94
CA LEU A 69 -9.06 -6.14 13.36
C LEU A 69 -9.14 -6.24 11.84
N SER A 70 -10.34 -6.10 11.23
CA SER A 70 -10.46 -6.09 9.77
C SER A 70 -9.88 -4.83 9.15
N ASP A 71 -10.02 -3.68 9.82
CA ASP A 71 -9.55 -2.38 9.30
C ASP A 71 -8.02 -2.28 9.25
N LEU A 72 -7.32 -3.14 9.98
CA LEU A 72 -5.86 -3.25 9.98
C LEU A 72 -5.33 -4.29 8.99
N ARG A 73 -6.23 -5.03 8.32
CA ARG A 73 -5.84 -6.07 7.37
C ARG A 73 -5.64 -5.46 5.98
N TYR A 74 -4.40 -5.44 5.53
CA TYR A 74 -4.05 -5.04 4.17
C TYR A 74 -3.96 -6.27 3.26
N GLU A 75 -4.41 -6.10 2.02
CA GLU A 75 -4.25 -7.07 0.94
C GLU A 75 -3.45 -6.44 -0.19
N VAL A 76 -2.50 -7.19 -0.75
CA VAL A 76 -1.76 -6.78 -1.93
C VAL A 76 -2.58 -7.14 -3.16
N VAL A 77 -3.17 -6.13 -3.81
CA VAL A 77 -3.92 -6.31 -5.05
C VAL A 77 -3.20 -5.58 -6.18
N TRP A 78 -2.91 -6.29 -7.27
CA TRP A 78 -2.40 -5.70 -8.50
C TRP A 78 -3.57 -5.37 -9.42
N LYS A 79 -3.71 -4.09 -9.82
CA LYS A 79 -4.71 -3.65 -10.81
C LYS A 79 -4.03 -3.39 -12.14
N ALA A 80 -4.58 -3.94 -13.22
CA ALA A 80 -4.10 -3.65 -14.56
C ALA A 80 -4.24 -2.15 -14.86
N SER A 81 -3.16 -1.53 -15.35
CA SER A 81 -3.20 -0.17 -15.86
C SER A 81 -3.79 -0.16 -17.27
N ALA A 82 -4.56 0.87 -17.60
CA ALA A 82 -5.03 1.08 -18.97
C ALA A 82 -3.81 1.32 -19.89
N PRO A 83 -3.80 0.78 -21.13
CA PRO A 83 -2.71 1.02 -22.06
C PRO A 83 -2.54 2.52 -22.31
N ARG A 84 -1.35 3.05 -22.06
CA ARG A 84 -1.05 4.46 -22.33
C ARG A 84 -0.88 4.64 -23.84
N VAL A 85 -1.78 5.41 -24.45
CA VAL A 85 -1.83 5.63 -25.91
C VAL A 85 -0.68 6.51 -26.40
N ASP A 86 -0.13 7.36 -25.53
CA ASP A 86 1.07 8.14 -25.79
C ASP A 86 2.27 7.51 -25.08
N ALA A 87 2.97 6.60 -25.77
CA ALA A 87 4.25 6.09 -25.30
C ALA A 87 5.28 7.22 -25.39
N THR A 88 5.48 7.94 -24.28
CA THR A 88 6.66 8.79 -24.12
C THR A 88 7.89 7.91 -24.38
N ARG A 89 8.68 8.22 -25.43
CA ARG A 89 9.91 7.47 -25.67
C ARG A 89 10.80 7.58 -24.45
N LEU A 90 11.32 6.44 -24.01
CA LEU A 90 12.35 6.40 -22.99
C LEU A 90 13.57 7.14 -23.54
N SER A 91 14.13 8.06 -22.76
CA SER A 91 15.32 8.81 -23.11
C SER A 91 16.45 8.50 -22.14
N GLY A 92 17.68 8.50 -22.62
CA GLY A 92 18.89 8.32 -21.82
C GLY A 92 19.30 6.85 -21.63
N THR A 93 20.31 6.65 -20.79
CA THR A 93 20.97 5.36 -20.58
C THR A 93 20.29 4.58 -19.45
N TRP A 94 19.95 3.33 -19.70
CA TRP A 94 19.39 2.37 -18.75
C TRP A 94 20.37 1.23 -18.54
N LEU A 95 20.62 0.88 -17.28
CA LEU A 95 21.43 -0.29 -16.92
C LEU A 95 20.52 -1.47 -16.59
N VAL A 96 20.73 -2.61 -17.23
CA VAL A 96 19.98 -3.85 -16.96
C VAL A 96 20.91 -4.85 -16.30
N VAL A 97 20.65 -5.19 -15.04
CA VAL A 97 21.46 -6.12 -14.24
C VAL A 97 20.85 -7.53 -14.29
N GLY A 98 21.67 -8.53 -14.60
CA GLY A 98 21.27 -9.94 -14.59
C GLY A 98 20.78 -10.44 -15.96
N ALA A 99 19.96 -11.50 -15.95
CA ALA A 99 19.59 -12.26 -17.15
C ALA A 99 18.41 -11.66 -17.96
N GLY A 100 18.14 -10.36 -17.82
CA GLY A 100 16.99 -9.70 -18.44
C GLY A 100 17.20 -9.31 -19.90
N ALA A 101 17.40 -10.30 -20.78
CA ALA A 101 17.49 -10.07 -22.22
C ALA A 101 16.17 -9.49 -22.79
N ASP A 102 15.04 -10.09 -22.43
CA ASP A 102 13.71 -9.64 -22.87
C ASP A 102 13.39 -8.23 -22.35
N VAL A 103 13.81 -7.92 -21.12
CA VAL A 103 13.67 -6.59 -20.51
C VAL A 103 14.52 -5.56 -21.26
N ALA A 104 15.76 -5.92 -21.60
CA ALA A 104 16.65 -5.05 -22.36
C ALA A 104 16.10 -4.78 -23.77
N ASP A 105 15.54 -5.79 -24.43
CA ASP A 105 14.89 -5.66 -25.74
C ASP A 105 13.68 -4.73 -25.66
N ALA A 106 12.79 -4.93 -24.69
CA ALA A 106 11.62 -4.07 -24.48
C ALA A 106 11.99 -2.60 -24.20
N LEU A 107 13.07 -2.35 -23.44
CA LEU A 107 13.58 -1.01 -23.20
C LEU A 107 14.14 -0.36 -24.47
N ARG A 108 14.88 -1.11 -25.30
CA ARG A 108 15.39 -0.62 -26.58
C ARG A 108 14.26 -0.32 -27.57
N ASP A 109 13.23 -1.15 -27.60
CA ASP A 109 12.01 -0.91 -28.38
C ASP A 109 11.29 0.38 -27.94
N GLY A 110 11.36 0.70 -26.64
CA GLY A 110 10.90 1.95 -26.06
C GLY A 110 11.77 3.18 -26.36
N GLY A 111 12.93 3.00 -27.00
CA GLY A 111 13.86 4.06 -27.40
C GLY A 111 15.03 4.33 -26.43
N ALA A 112 15.21 3.50 -25.39
CA ALA A 112 16.30 3.64 -24.44
C ALA A 112 17.65 3.15 -24.99
N ASP A 113 18.76 3.78 -24.58
CA ASP A 113 20.09 3.19 -24.71
C ASP A 113 20.30 2.22 -23.53
N VAL A 114 20.53 0.94 -23.80
CA VAL A 114 20.57 -0.10 -22.77
C VAL A 114 21.95 -0.74 -22.69
N ALA A 115 22.57 -0.67 -21.52
CA ALA A 115 23.80 -1.41 -21.20
C ALA A 115 23.49 -2.56 -20.23
N GLN A 116 23.81 -3.78 -20.65
CA GLN A 116 23.65 -4.96 -19.82
C GLN A 116 24.85 -5.11 -18.87
N VAL A 117 24.56 -5.46 -17.63
CA VAL A 117 25.54 -5.63 -16.56
C VAL A 117 25.33 -7.00 -15.95
N GLU A 118 26.38 -7.82 -15.95
CA GLU A 118 26.32 -9.11 -15.26
C GLU A 118 26.20 -8.90 -13.75
N PHE A 119 25.27 -9.62 -13.13
CA PHE A 119 25.12 -9.58 -11.68
C PHE A 119 26.41 -10.04 -10.98
N ALA A 120 26.76 -9.34 -9.90
CA ALA A 120 27.82 -9.72 -8.98
C ALA A 120 27.21 -9.90 -7.58
N ALA A 121 27.61 -10.96 -6.89
CA ALA A 121 27.05 -11.31 -5.58
C ALA A 121 27.41 -10.32 -4.47
N THR A 122 28.47 -9.52 -4.66
CA THR A 122 28.91 -8.52 -3.70
C THR A 122 28.56 -7.11 -4.16
N ARG A 123 28.19 -6.27 -3.19
CA ARG A 123 27.84 -4.86 -3.40
C ARG A 123 28.95 -4.09 -4.12
N ASP A 124 30.19 -4.22 -3.66
CA ASP A 124 31.34 -3.46 -4.19
C ASP A 124 31.62 -3.85 -5.66
N ALA A 125 31.65 -5.16 -5.96
CA ALA A 125 31.89 -5.63 -7.32
C ALA A 125 30.74 -5.23 -8.26
N LEU A 126 29.50 -5.21 -7.76
CA LEU A 126 28.37 -4.75 -8.55
C LEU A 126 28.43 -3.23 -8.79
N ALA A 127 28.81 -2.45 -7.78
CA ALA A 127 28.97 -1.00 -7.91
C ALA A 127 30.08 -0.63 -8.91
N ASP A 128 31.19 -1.38 -8.92
CA ASP A 128 32.27 -1.21 -9.90
C ASP A 128 31.76 -1.49 -11.32
N ARG A 129 31.06 -2.60 -11.53
CA ARG A 129 30.48 -2.96 -12.83
C ARG A 129 29.43 -1.94 -13.32
N LEU A 130 28.61 -1.41 -12.41
CA LEU A 130 27.64 -0.36 -12.73
C LEU A 130 28.36 0.93 -13.18
N ARG A 131 29.44 1.32 -12.51
CA ARG A 131 30.24 2.50 -12.89
C ARG A 131 30.93 2.31 -14.24
N GLU A 132 31.48 1.13 -14.50
CA GLU A 132 32.08 0.78 -15.79
C GLU A 132 31.04 0.83 -16.93
N ALA A 133 29.86 0.22 -16.72
CA ALA A 133 28.80 0.19 -17.72
C ALA A 133 28.16 1.57 -17.97
N ALA A 134 28.08 2.42 -16.93
CA ALA A 134 27.68 3.80 -17.10
C ALA A 134 28.69 4.59 -17.97
N ALA A 135 29.98 4.23 -17.91
CA ALA A 135 31.06 4.89 -18.62
C ALA A 135 31.07 6.42 -18.45
N GLY A 136 30.69 6.90 -17.25
CA GLY A 136 30.57 8.33 -16.93
C GLY A 136 29.37 9.04 -17.55
N ARG A 137 28.43 8.32 -18.19
CA ARG A 137 27.19 8.88 -18.73
C ARG A 137 26.12 8.96 -17.64
N PRO A 138 25.21 9.95 -17.70
CA PRO A 138 24.08 10.01 -16.78
C PRO A 138 23.14 8.81 -17.01
N VAL A 139 22.97 7.99 -15.97
CA VAL A 139 22.06 6.85 -15.97
C VAL A 139 20.68 7.31 -15.49
N VAL A 140 19.65 7.00 -16.26
CA VAL A 140 18.25 7.38 -15.97
C VAL A 140 17.60 6.37 -15.03
N GLY A 141 17.98 5.10 -15.14
CA GLY A 141 17.45 4.04 -14.29
C GLY A 141 18.27 2.77 -14.34
N VAL A 142 18.12 1.96 -13.29
CA VAL A 142 18.67 0.61 -13.19
C VAL A 142 17.49 -0.35 -13.04
N VAL A 143 17.44 -1.37 -13.90
CA VAL A 143 16.46 -2.46 -13.82
C VAL A 143 17.23 -3.73 -13.55
N ALA A 144 16.72 -4.56 -12.66
CA ALA A 144 17.40 -5.81 -12.31
C ALA A 144 16.45 -6.99 -12.35
N GLU A 145 16.90 -8.04 -13.01
CA GLU A 145 16.29 -9.36 -12.97
C GLU A 145 17.21 -10.28 -12.20
N VAL A 146 16.83 -10.57 -10.96
CA VAL A 146 17.67 -11.28 -9.98
C VAL A 146 16.87 -12.27 -9.16
N ASP A 147 17.51 -13.38 -8.81
CA ASP A 147 16.90 -14.42 -8.00
C ASP A 147 16.91 -14.05 -6.51
N GLY A 148 15.73 -13.72 -6.00
CA GLY A 148 15.48 -13.56 -4.57
C GLY A 148 15.81 -12.18 -3.97
N PRO A 149 15.37 -11.94 -2.72
CA PRO A 149 15.40 -10.62 -2.10
C PRO A 149 16.81 -10.16 -1.71
N ALA A 150 17.72 -11.08 -1.38
CA ALA A 150 19.11 -10.74 -1.04
C ALA A 150 19.83 -10.13 -2.25
N SER A 151 19.64 -10.71 -3.44
CA SER A 151 20.20 -10.22 -4.69
C SER A 151 19.64 -8.85 -5.06
N ALA A 152 18.33 -8.64 -4.87
CA ALA A 152 17.69 -7.34 -5.07
C ALA A 152 18.25 -6.25 -4.13
N LEU A 153 18.50 -6.59 -2.86
CA LEU A 153 19.14 -5.67 -1.91
C LEU A 153 20.57 -5.32 -2.34
N THR A 154 21.35 -6.28 -2.83
CA THR A 154 22.71 -6.02 -3.34
C THR A 154 22.67 -5.03 -4.51
N VAL A 155 21.72 -5.18 -5.46
CA VAL A 155 21.52 -4.23 -6.56
C VAL A 155 21.18 -2.84 -6.04
N LEU A 156 20.20 -2.75 -5.12
CA LEU A 156 19.75 -1.47 -4.57
C LEU A 156 20.89 -0.73 -3.85
N GLN A 157 21.66 -1.46 -3.05
CA GLN A 157 22.81 -0.92 -2.33
C GLN A 157 23.93 -0.46 -3.27
N ALA A 158 24.26 -1.28 -4.27
CA ALA A 158 25.26 -0.94 -5.27
C ALA A 158 24.84 0.27 -6.12
N ALA A 159 23.57 0.34 -6.55
CA ALA A 159 23.04 1.50 -7.28
C ALA A 159 23.11 2.78 -6.42
N GLY A 160 22.77 2.68 -5.13
CA GLY A 160 22.89 3.79 -4.18
C GLY A 160 24.30 4.36 -4.07
N ASP A 161 25.34 3.52 -4.16
CA ASP A 161 26.74 3.95 -4.09
C ASP A 161 27.24 4.65 -5.35
N THR A 162 26.54 4.48 -6.46
CA THR A 162 26.95 5.06 -7.74
C THR A 162 26.46 6.49 -7.96
N GLU A 163 25.69 7.07 -7.01
CA GLU A 163 24.94 8.32 -7.19
C GLU A 163 24.09 8.36 -8.49
N ALA A 164 23.81 7.19 -9.10
CA ALA A 164 22.86 7.03 -10.17
C ALA A 164 21.46 7.17 -9.57
N ALA A 165 21.06 8.42 -9.33
CA ALA A 165 19.80 8.80 -8.72
C ALA A 165 18.62 8.42 -9.62
N GLY A 166 18.27 7.14 -9.63
CA GLY A 166 16.95 6.67 -10.00
C GLY A 166 15.99 7.15 -8.92
N ARG A 167 15.21 8.18 -9.24
CA ARG A 167 13.96 8.47 -8.52
C ARG A 167 13.11 7.20 -8.57
N VAL A 168 12.97 6.54 -7.42
CA VAL A 168 11.91 5.56 -7.15
C VAL A 168 10.58 6.31 -7.06
#